data_AF-A0A150PII2-F1
#
_entry.id   AF-A0A150PII2-F1
#
_cell.length_a   1.000
_cell.length_b   1.000
_cell.length_c   1.000
_cell.angle_alpha   90.00
_cell.angle_beta   90.00
_cell.angle_gamma   90.00
#
_symmetry.space_group_name_H-M   'P 1'
#
loop_
_entity.id
_entity.type
_entity.pdbx_description
1 polymer ?
#
loop_
_entity_poly.entity_id
_entity_poly.type
_entity_poly.pdbx_seq_one_letter_code
_entity_poly.pdbx_strand_id
1 'polypeptide(L)'
;MEAPRPPTDAQPPAPEADPPESLEAIVPKRRLWPVFAVLGLAIAAAGALAFRSLTATDPLRILVAIDLDGYWWEGSQPAARLADELGGQLAELGFDPVKGGDPRVMKALEGAEDPKAAAKALGAGFIIEARVAPEVVEHPVKEGYFELRADAPVTLTFLDKGTSTEGRLRGYAGSTKKDRAMALLANSMASQALDAVIAQLMDHPSVREITEGSDIKLLERLASARRFVKDRAANLDRAAGAYAARAKEVEAEEQGRVTFLSPLAAEDLLVGTAEGGYFVKTADVSVFHSVTSKDLARREALETVEWRPLDRQAVPTTDPGAVKPMWRGYHVYSYPSSQRDGDRVALVEDFFGWAKTITIVDRSGQNKRVRVDPEHRFVDPKLAPGGRFVAVYDRPEAGAEADLMVVDAESGKEVFGLHTENQSLGGFAWLDGTRLMFVYVPDAAEDDVRHLAVVDVSKEPLSIERPFRAKPGEGLRNPAASRDGTKIVCVVDGDEPGIAVIDATTWRRKVYPVDGGASWPAFSPDAARVAFETRGAGGTDIAVLALATGEVKRLTVGSGQERAPWFSADGKRVVFEVRYRDPVFPQK
;
A
#
# COMPACT_ATOMS: atom_id res chain seq x y z
N MET A 1 -23.87 -65.84 116.70
CA MET A 1 -23.51 -67.23 117.06
C MET A 1 -23.95 -68.12 115.91
N GLU A 2 -23.01 -68.96 115.47
CA GLU A 2 -23.16 -70.17 114.63
C GLU A 2 -23.93 -70.12 113.31
N ALA A 3 -23.17 -70.35 112.23
CA ALA A 3 -23.61 -71.23 111.14
C ALA A 3 -23.18 -72.67 111.48
N PRO A 4 -23.87 -73.69 110.96
CA PRO A 4 -23.16 -74.60 110.06
C PRO A 4 -23.98 -75.07 108.82
N ARG A 5 -23.23 -75.64 107.88
CA ARG A 5 -23.55 -76.03 106.48
C ARG A 5 -24.06 -77.51 106.34
N PRO A 6 -24.00 -78.20 105.16
CA PRO A 6 -25.11 -78.60 104.25
C PRO A 6 -25.07 -80.16 104.00
N PRO A 7 -25.27 -80.80 102.80
CA PRO A 7 -26.09 -80.60 101.57
C PRO A 7 -26.94 -81.87 101.15
N THR A 8 -27.47 -81.87 99.90
CA THR A 8 -27.97 -82.98 99.01
C THR A 8 -29.40 -83.50 99.30
N ASP A 9 -30.34 -83.74 98.35
CA ASP A 9 -30.36 -84.25 96.96
C ASP A 9 -31.47 -83.56 96.12
N ALA A 10 -31.24 -83.11 94.88
CA ALA A 10 -31.32 -83.80 93.57
C ALA A 10 -32.75 -84.04 93.03
N GLN A 11 -33.12 -83.31 91.96
CA GLN A 11 -34.27 -83.58 91.09
C GLN A 11 -33.81 -83.49 89.60
N PRO A 12 -34.16 -84.46 88.72
CA PRO A 12 -33.58 -84.64 87.38
C PRO A 12 -34.21 -83.74 86.27
N PRO A 13 -33.57 -83.63 85.08
CA PRO A 13 -33.73 -82.51 84.14
C PRO A 13 -34.88 -82.66 83.13
N ALA A 14 -35.36 -81.52 82.62
CA ALA A 14 -36.25 -81.41 81.46
C ALA A 14 -35.41 -81.22 80.17
N PRO A 15 -35.87 -81.70 79.00
CA PRO A 15 -35.03 -81.91 77.82
C PRO A 15 -34.62 -80.62 77.10
N GLU A 16 -33.35 -80.61 76.66
CA GLU A 16 -32.76 -79.67 75.71
C GLU A 16 -33.48 -79.75 74.35
N ALA A 17 -33.75 -78.59 73.76
CA ALA A 17 -34.11 -78.47 72.35
C ALA A 17 -32.84 -78.08 71.58
N ASP A 18 -32.40 -78.95 70.68
CA ASP A 18 -31.26 -78.71 69.80
C ASP A 18 -31.49 -77.49 68.90
N PRO A 19 -30.48 -76.61 68.74
CA PRO A 19 -30.47 -75.60 67.70
C PRO A 19 -30.23 -76.26 66.33
N PRO A 20 -30.81 -75.75 65.23
CA PRO A 20 -30.65 -76.38 63.93
C PRO A 20 -29.21 -76.29 63.45
N GLU A 21 -28.61 -77.45 63.16
CA GLU A 21 -27.46 -77.59 62.27
C GLU A 21 -27.84 -77.02 60.88
N SER A 22 -27.08 -76.03 60.42
CA SER A 22 -27.01 -75.71 59.00
C SER A 22 -25.56 -75.40 58.63
N LEU A 23 -24.94 -76.43 58.03
CA LEU A 23 -23.84 -76.42 57.08
C LEU A 23 -23.07 -75.09 56.92
N GLU A 24 -21.87 -75.04 57.51
CA GLU A 24 -20.81 -74.14 57.06
C GLU A 24 -20.45 -74.45 55.60
N ALA A 25 -21.02 -73.67 54.68
CA ALA A 25 -20.49 -73.52 53.33
C ALA A 25 -19.52 -72.32 53.33
N ILE A 26 -18.23 -72.61 53.21
CA ILE A 26 -17.16 -71.64 52.96
C ILE A 26 -17.46 -70.94 51.63
N VAL A 27 -17.92 -69.69 51.66
CA VAL A 27 -17.98 -68.80 50.49
C VAL A 27 -16.85 -67.78 50.62
N PRO A 28 -15.89 -67.69 49.67
CA PRO A 28 -14.86 -66.68 49.73
C PRO A 28 -15.50 -65.31 49.54
N LYS A 29 -15.34 -64.41 50.52
CA LYS A 29 -15.67 -62.98 50.37
C LYS A 29 -14.79 -62.40 49.26
N ARG A 30 -15.26 -62.42 48.01
CA ARG A 30 -14.71 -61.60 46.93
C ARG A 30 -14.86 -60.14 47.33
N ARG A 31 -13.75 -59.51 47.72
CA ARG A 31 -13.66 -58.06 47.94
C ARG A 31 -14.05 -57.37 46.64
N LEU A 32 -15.24 -56.76 46.59
CA LEU A 32 -15.75 -55.97 45.46
C LEU A 32 -15.10 -54.57 45.36
N TRP A 33 -14.27 -54.19 46.33
CA TRP A 33 -13.60 -52.88 46.38
C TRP A 33 -12.72 -52.55 45.15
N PRO A 34 -12.02 -53.51 44.49
CA PRO A 34 -11.30 -53.23 43.26
C PRO A 34 -12.23 -52.87 42.09
N VAL A 35 -13.44 -53.44 42.03
CA VAL A 35 -14.43 -53.16 40.98
C VAL A 35 -15.00 -51.75 41.15
N PHE A 36 -15.32 -51.34 42.38
CA PHE A 36 -15.77 -49.97 42.66
C PHE A 36 -14.66 -48.93 42.50
N ALA A 37 -13.40 -49.26 42.78
CA ALA A 37 -12.27 -48.38 42.52
C ALA A 37 -12.03 -48.18 41.01
N VAL A 38 -12.14 -49.25 40.20
CA VAL A 38 -12.05 -49.17 38.73
C VAL A 38 -13.26 -48.45 38.14
N LEU A 39 -14.48 -48.68 38.66
CA LEU A 39 -15.68 -47.95 38.22
C LEU A 39 -15.62 -46.47 38.62
N GLY A 40 -15.10 -46.15 39.81
CA GLY A 40 -14.87 -44.78 40.27
C GLY A 40 -13.80 -44.07 39.45
N LEU A 41 -12.71 -44.76 39.06
CA LEU A 41 -11.71 -44.23 38.13
C LEU A 41 -12.28 -44.08 36.72
N ALA A 42 -13.14 -44.98 36.26
CA ALA A 42 -13.80 -44.88 34.97
C ALA A 42 -14.87 -43.77 34.94
N ILE A 43 -15.62 -43.56 36.02
CA ILE A 43 -16.58 -42.45 36.15
C ILE A 43 -15.85 -41.12 36.35
N ALA A 44 -14.74 -41.09 37.09
CA ALA A 44 -13.90 -39.90 37.22
C ALA A 44 -13.15 -39.60 35.92
N ALA A 45 -12.69 -40.61 35.18
CA ALA A 45 -12.07 -40.44 33.86
C ALA A 45 -13.11 -40.07 32.80
N ALA A 46 -14.31 -40.65 32.81
CA ALA A 46 -15.42 -40.27 31.94
C ALA A 46 -15.97 -38.89 32.32
N GLY A 47 -16.01 -38.55 33.60
CA GLY A 47 -16.37 -37.24 34.12
C GLY A 47 -15.31 -36.19 33.81
N ALA A 48 -14.02 -36.55 33.85
CA ALA A 48 -12.91 -35.70 33.41
C ALA A 48 -12.85 -35.58 31.88
N LEU A 49 -13.18 -36.63 31.13
CA LEU A 49 -13.33 -36.57 29.66
C LEU A 49 -14.53 -35.73 29.27
N ALA A 50 -15.67 -35.88 29.96
CA ALA A 50 -16.87 -35.10 29.74
C ALA A 50 -16.66 -33.64 30.14
N PHE A 51 -16.02 -33.38 31.28
CA PHE A 51 -15.63 -32.03 31.70
C PHE A 51 -14.63 -31.42 30.73
N ARG A 52 -13.58 -32.15 30.33
CA ARG A 52 -12.62 -31.71 29.32
C ARG A 52 -13.28 -31.51 27.95
N SER A 53 -14.29 -32.29 27.59
CA SER A 53 -15.08 -32.12 26.37
C SER A 53 -16.07 -30.95 26.45
N LEU A 54 -16.51 -30.57 27.65
CA LEU A 54 -17.41 -29.44 27.93
C LEU A 54 -16.64 -28.13 28.12
N THR A 55 -15.35 -28.20 28.46
CA THR A 55 -14.45 -27.04 28.63
C THR A 55 -13.38 -26.93 27.54
N ALA A 56 -13.30 -27.89 26.61
CA ALA A 56 -12.39 -27.82 25.47
C ALA A 56 -12.83 -26.73 24.53
N THR A 57 -11.90 -25.87 24.15
CA THR A 57 -12.14 -24.92 23.09
C THR A 57 -12.23 -25.66 21.75
N ASP A 58 -13.13 -25.20 20.87
CA ASP A 58 -13.20 -25.73 19.50
C ASP A 58 -12.13 -25.02 18.66
N PRO A 59 -11.11 -25.74 18.15
CA PRO A 59 -10.05 -25.15 17.33
C PRO A 59 -10.58 -24.58 16.00
N LEU A 60 -11.80 -24.91 15.58
CA LEU A 60 -12.43 -24.29 14.40
C LEU A 60 -13.21 -23.03 14.75
N ARG A 61 -13.53 -22.81 16.03
CA ARG A 61 -14.32 -21.66 16.47
C ARG A 61 -13.45 -20.46 16.79
N ILE A 62 -13.76 -19.32 16.19
CA ILE A 62 -12.90 -18.12 16.20
C ILE A 62 -13.70 -16.89 16.64
N LEU A 63 -13.21 -16.16 17.63
CA LEU A 63 -13.72 -14.81 17.94
C LEU A 63 -12.90 -13.75 17.19
N VAL A 64 -13.57 -12.81 16.52
CA VAL A 64 -12.93 -11.61 15.98
C VAL A 64 -13.20 -10.45 16.93
N ALA A 65 -12.14 -9.82 17.44
CA ALA A 65 -12.19 -8.72 18.38
C ALA A 65 -11.23 -7.60 17.96
N ILE A 66 -11.60 -6.90 16.87
CA ILE A 66 -10.81 -5.80 16.32
C ILE A 66 -11.49 -4.48 16.69
N ASP A 67 -10.84 -3.71 17.55
CA ASP A 67 -11.24 -2.37 17.95
C ASP A 67 -10.85 -1.36 16.84
N LEU A 68 -11.81 -0.56 16.38
CA LEU A 68 -11.63 0.46 15.34
C LEU A 68 -11.88 1.90 15.83
N ASP A 69 -12.71 2.10 16.85
CA ASP A 69 -13.16 3.42 17.32
C ASP A 69 -13.43 3.44 18.83
N GLY A 70 -12.68 2.63 19.58
CA GLY A 70 -12.77 2.47 21.03
C GLY A 70 -13.61 1.28 21.47
N TYR A 71 -14.23 0.57 20.53
CA TYR A 71 -15.01 -0.64 20.77
C TYR A 71 -14.69 -1.71 19.72
N TRP A 72 -14.60 -2.96 20.15
CA TRP A 72 -14.39 -4.14 19.30
C TRP A 72 -15.70 -4.90 19.00
N TRP A 73 -16.79 -4.49 19.65
CA TRP A 73 -18.08 -5.16 19.57
C TRP A 73 -19.25 -4.18 19.79
N GLU A 74 -19.97 -4.24 20.92
CA GLU A 74 -21.07 -3.31 21.17
C GLU A 74 -20.59 -1.87 21.28
N GLY A 75 -21.27 -0.98 20.54
CA GLY A 75 -20.91 0.45 20.43
C GLY A 75 -20.25 0.85 19.12
N SER A 76 -19.78 -0.10 18.30
CA SER A 76 -19.08 0.19 17.04
C SER A 76 -19.67 -0.54 15.84
N GLN A 77 -20.36 0.23 14.98
CA GLN A 77 -20.78 -0.24 13.66
C GLN A 77 -19.58 -0.63 12.77
N PRO A 78 -18.48 0.13 12.73
CA PRO A 78 -17.28 -0.25 11.96
C PRO A 78 -16.63 -1.56 12.42
N ALA A 79 -16.47 -1.77 13.73
CA ALA A 79 -15.86 -2.99 14.27
C ALA A 79 -16.74 -4.22 13.99
N ALA A 80 -18.06 -4.10 14.20
CA ALA A 80 -19.01 -5.15 13.86
C ALA A 80 -18.94 -5.51 12.38
N ARG A 81 -18.88 -4.51 11.49
CA ARG A 81 -18.76 -4.72 10.05
C ARG A 81 -17.47 -5.44 9.66
N LEU A 82 -16.33 -5.06 10.26
CA LEU A 82 -15.05 -5.73 10.04
C LEU A 82 -15.15 -7.19 10.50
N ALA A 83 -15.68 -7.42 11.70
CA ALA A 83 -15.84 -8.75 12.27
C ALA A 83 -16.75 -9.64 11.42
N ASP A 84 -17.86 -9.10 10.91
CA ASP A 84 -18.78 -9.82 10.02
C ASP A 84 -18.13 -10.18 8.67
N GLU A 85 -17.39 -9.24 8.06
CA GLU A 85 -16.69 -9.47 6.79
C GLU A 85 -15.58 -10.51 6.96
N LEU A 86 -14.71 -10.35 7.97
CA LEU A 86 -13.65 -11.32 8.27
C LEU A 86 -14.23 -12.69 8.65
N GLY A 87 -15.29 -12.68 9.45
CA GLY A 87 -16.03 -13.88 9.82
C GLY A 87 -16.59 -14.60 8.58
N GLY A 88 -17.22 -13.87 7.66
CA GLY A 88 -17.70 -14.42 6.39
C GLY A 88 -16.59 -15.13 5.61
N GLN A 89 -15.43 -14.49 5.47
CA GLN A 89 -14.29 -15.07 4.78
C GLN A 89 -13.72 -16.30 5.50
N LEU A 90 -13.66 -16.30 6.84
CA LEU A 90 -13.26 -17.47 7.65
C LEU A 90 -14.26 -18.63 7.49
N ALA A 91 -15.55 -18.35 7.44
CA ALA A 91 -16.59 -19.35 7.23
C ALA A 91 -16.49 -20.01 5.84
N GLU A 92 -16.19 -19.25 4.79
CA GLU A 92 -15.93 -19.79 3.44
C GLU A 92 -14.73 -20.75 3.40
N LEU A 93 -13.76 -20.55 4.30
CA LEU A 93 -12.60 -21.41 4.47
C LEU A 93 -12.88 -22.62 5.40
N GLY A 94 -14.06 -22.71 6.00
CA GLY A 94 -14.50 -23.84 6.82
C GLY A 94 -14.39 -23.63 8.33
N PHE A 95 -14.01 -22.44 8.80
CA PHE A 95 -14.00 -22.12 10.23
C PHE A 95 -15.41 -21.77 10.76
N ASP A 96 -15.57 -21.72 12.09
CA ASP A 96 -16.79 -21.30 12.78
C ASP A 96 -16.59 -19.93 13.45
N PRO A 97 -16.69 -18.81 12.71
CA PRO A 97 -16.59 -17.49 13.33
C PRO A 97 -17.77 -17.28 14.30
N VAL A 98 -17.49 -16.69 15.45
CA VAL A 98 -18.53 -16.21 16.36
C VAL A 98 -19.31 -15.10 15.66
N LYS A 99 -20.60 -15.33 15.41
CA LYS A 99 -21.49 -14.37 14.75
C LYS A 99 -22.20 -13.50 15.77
N GLY A 100 -22.29 -12.20 15.49
CA GLY A 100 -23.16 -11.29 16.24
C GLY A 100 -24.65 -11.63 16.09
N GLY A 101 -25.47 -11.19 17.05
CA GLY A 101 -26.93 -11.29 16.99
C GLY A 101 -27.56 -12.53 17.63
N ASP A 102 -26.79 -13.56 18.02
CA ASP A 102 -27.30 -14.65 18.87
C ASP A 102 -27.39 -14.19 20.34
N PRO A 103 -28.56 -14.21 21.02
CA PRO A 103 -28.70 -13.80 22.41
C PRO A 103 -27.72 -14.46 23.38
N ARG A 104 -27.27 -15.70 23.12
CA ARG A 104 -26.27 -16.39 23.94
C ARG A 104 -24.88 -15.82 23.72
N VAL A 105 -24.56 -15.45 22.49
CA VAL A 105 -23.31 -14.78 22.14
C VAL A 105 -23.30 -13.38 22.74
N MET A 106 -24.39 -12.62 22.58
CA MET A 106 -24.52 -11.29 23.17
C MET A 106 -24.28 -11.31 24.68
N LYS A 107 -24.98 -12.21 25.40
CA LYS A 107 -24.83 -12.35 26.85
C LYS A 107 -23.40 -12.69 27.29
N ALA A 108 -22.71 -13.55 26.53
CA ALA A 108 -21.33 -13.93 26.84
C ALA A 108 -20.35 -12.77 26.60
N LEU A 109 -20.61 -11.94 25.58
CA LEU A 109 -19.79 -10.78 25.24
C LEU A 109 -20.03 -9.62 26.22
N GLU A 110 -21.29 -9.34 26.60
CA GLU A 110 -21.65 -8.35 27.63
C GLU A 110 -21.07 -8.68 29.02
N GLY A 111 -20.99 -9.97 29.35
CA GLY A 111 -20.52 -10.43 30.66
C GLY A 111 -19.01 -10.61 30.79
N ALA A 112 -18.25 -10.40 29.72
CA ALA A 112 -16.81 -10.62 29.70
C ALA A 112 -16.01 -9.36 30.08
N GLU A 113 -14.96 -9.54 30.88
CA GLU A 113 -14.06 -8.44 31.26
C GLU A 113 -13.17 -7.98 30.09
N ASP A 114 -12.79 -8.91 29.22
CA ASP A 114 -11.94 -8.66 28.06
C ASP A 114 -12.30 -9.62 26.90
N PRO A 115 -11.79 -9.36 25.68
CA PRO A 115 -12.08 -10.21 24.51
C PRO A 115 -11.68 -11.69 24.69
N LYS A 116 -10.60 -11.98 25.43
CA LYS A 116 -10.12 -13.36 25.64
C LYS A 116 -11.04 -14.12 26.60
N ALA A 117 -11.55 -13.46 27.63
CA ALA A 117 -12.56 -14.01 28.53
C ALA A 117 -13.85 -14.32 27.78
N ALA A 118 -14.29 -13.41 26.90
CA ALA A 118 -15.40 -13.63 25.98
C ALA A 118 -15.18 -14.85 25.08
N ALA A 119 -14.02 -14.94 24.42
CA ALA A 119 -13.69 -16.05 23.54
C ALA A 119 -13.71 -17.40 24.27
N LYS A 120 -13.17 -17.47 25.49
CA LYS A 120 -13.22 -18.66 26.36
C LYS A 120 -14.65 -19.04 26.74
N ALA A 121 -15.47 -18.06 27.14
CA ALA A 121 -16.88 -18.29 27.48
C ALA A 121 -17.70 -18.79 26.28
N LEU A 122 -17.29 -18.41 25.08
CA LEU A 122 -17.90 -18.83 23.81
C LEU A 122 -17.32 -20.14 23.26
N GLY A 123 -16.36 -20.76 23.94
CA GLY A 123 -15.70 -22.00 23.50
C GLY A 123 -14.84 -21.83 22.24
N ALA A 124 -14.41 -20.60 21.92
CA ALA A 124 -13.52 -20.36 20.79
C ALA A 124 -12.10 -20.86 21.09
N GLY A 125 -11.48 -21.56 20.15
CA GLY A 125 -10.06 -21.97 20.23
C GLY A 125 -9.10 -20.83 19.90
N PHE A 126 -9.55 -19.92 19.04
CA PHE A 126 -8.76 -18.79 18.58
C PHE A 126 -9.49 -17.46 18.79
N ILE A 127 -8.69 -16.41 18.99
CA ILE A 127 -9.16 -15.03 18.93
C ILE A 127 -8.23 -14.22 18.03
N ILE A 128 -8.82 -13.38 17.19
CA ILE A 128 -8.12 -12.40 16.35
C ILE A 128 -8.34 -11.03 16.97
N GLU A 129 -7.27 -10.39 17.42
CA GLU A 129 -7.31 -9.14 18.18
C GLU A 129 -6.50 -8.05 17.48
N ALA A 130 -7.04 -6.84 17.41
CA ALA A 130 -6.27 -5.66 17.02
C ALA A 130 -6.87 -4.42 17.68
N ARG A 131 -6.03 -3.44 17.99
CA ARG A 131 -6.47 -2.09 18.37
C ARG A 131 -6.05 -1.12 17.29
N VAL A 132 -6.95 -0.95 16.34
CA VAL A 132 -6.80 -0.03 15.23
C VAL A 132 -7.35 1.30 15.71
N ALA A 133 -6.49 2.29 15.94
CA ALA A 133 -6.90 3.66 16.22
C ALA A 133 -6.64 4.50 14.97
N PRO A 134 -7.60 4.59 14.01
CA PRO A 134 -7.36 5.27 12.76
C PRO A 134 -7.09 6.76 13.00
N GLU A 135 -6.06 7.28 12.35
CA GLU A 135 -5.88 8.71 12.17
C GLU A 135 -7.00 9.23 11.27
N VAL A 136 -7.70 10.27 11.74
CA VAL A 136 -8.76 10.93 10.97
C VAL A 136 -8.25 12.29 10.55
N VAL A 137 -8.06 12.47 9.25
CA VAL A 137 -7.68 13.74 8.65
C VAL A 137 -8.92 14.35 8.00
N GLU A 138 -9.40 15.45 8.56
CA GLU A 138 -10.49 16.24 7.96
C GLU A 138 -9.90 17.33 7.07
N HIS A 139 -10.35 17.35 5.83
CA HIS A 139 -9.84 18.25 4.80
C HIS A 139 -10.78 19.44 4.62
N PRO A 140 -10.27 20.68 4.64
CA PRO A 140 -11.08 21.90 4.66
C PRO A 140 -11.61 22.26 3.26
N VAL A 141 -12.52 21.42 2.75
CA VAL A 141 -13.21 21.62 1.47
C VAL A 141 -14.67 21.97 1.72
N LYS A 142 -15.33 22.62 0.75
CA LYS A 142 -16.69 23.18 0.91
C LYS A 142 -17.73 22.18 1.45
N GLU A 143 -17.59 20.89 1.14
CA GLU A 143 -18.48 19.82 1.59
C GLU A 143 -17.91 18.96 2.74
N GLY A 144 -16.69 19.26 3.19
CA GLY A 144 -15.90 18.40 4.09
C GLY A 144 -15.46 17.09 3.41
N TYR A 145 -14.27 16.61 3.77
CA TYR A 145 -13.81 15.30 3.32
C TYR A 145 -12.94 14.65 4.38
N PHE A 146 -13.20 13.38 4.69
CA PHE A 146 -12.51 12.62 5.71
C PHE A 146 -11.62 11.57 5.06
N GLU A 147 -10.33 11.65 5.34
CA GLU A 147 -9.36 10.61 5.05
C GLU A 147 -9.02 9.90 6.35
N LEU A 148 -9.14 8.58 6.34
CA LEU A 148 -8.81 7.74 7.47
C LEU A 148 -7.58 6.91 7.11
N ARG A 149 -6.63 6.82 8.04
CA ARG A 149 -5.40 6.03 7.89
C ARG A 149 -5.24 5.14 9.12
N ALA A 150 -4.91 3.88 8.91
CA ALA A 150 -4.71 2.91 9.96
C ALA A 150 -3.45 2.11 9.71
N ASP A 151 -2.61 2.00 10.75
CA ASP A 151 -1.51 1.04 10.82
C ASP A 151 -1.49 0.44 12.22
N ALA A 152 -1.78 -0.86 12.34
CA ALA A 152 -1.91 -1.52 13.63
C ALA A 152 -1.43 -2.97 13.56
N PRO A 153 -0.83 -3.51 14.64
CA PRO A 153 -0.60 -4.94 14.75
C PRO A 153 -1.95 -5.68 14.87
N VAL A 154 -2.01 -6.88 14.31
CA VAL A 154 -3.09 -7.85 14.54
C VAL A 154 -2.49 -9.11 15.14
N THR A 155 -3.13 -9.65 16.16
CA THR A 155 -2.66 -10.82 16.89
C THR A 155 -3.64 -11.95 16.72
N LEU A 156 -3.15 -13.13 16.35
CA LEU A 156 -3.89 -14.38 16.47
C LEU A 156 -3.44 -15.06 17.77
N THR A 157 -4.35 -15.22 18.73
CA THR A 157 -4.06 -15.88 20.01
C THR A 157 -4.78 -17.23 20.08
N PHE A 158 -4.06 -18.28 20.47
CA PHE A 158 -4.62 -19.58 20.79
C PHE A 158 -4.85 -19.72 22.30
N LEU A 159 -6.09 -19.96 22.71
CA LEU A 159 -6.54 -19.71 24.08
C LEU A 159 -6.16 -20.79 25.10
N ASP A 160 -5.91 -22.03 24.65
CA ASP A 160 -5.55 -23.13 25.56
C ASP A 160 -4.07 -23.11 25.98
N LYS A 161 -3.18 -22.54 25.16
CA LYS A 161 -1.72 -22.52 25.41
C LYS A 161 -1.10 -21.12 25.47
N GLY A 162 -1.86 -20.06 25.18
CA GLY A 162 -1.38 -18.68 25.23
C GLY A 162 -0.33 -18.34 24.15
N THR A 163 -0.21 -19.16 23.10
CA THR A 163 0.65 -18.85 21.95
C THR A 163 -0.02 -17.80 21.08
N SER A 164 0.74 -16.78 20.71
CA SER A 164 0.27 -15.71 19.83
C SER A 164 1.21 -15.49 18.67
N THR A 165 0.64 -15.11 17.53
CA THR A 165 1.40 -14.70 16.36
C THR A 165 0.92 -13.32 15.91
N GLU A 166 1.85 -12.48 15.46
CA GLU A 166 1.56 -11.12 15.05
C GLU A 166 1.60 -10.99 13.52
N GLY A 167 0.64 -10.22 13.02
CA GLY A 167 0.61 -9.66 11.68
C GLY A 167 0.40 -8.15 11.76
N ARG A 168 0.17 -7.52 10.61
CA ARG A 168 0.00 -6.07 10.53
C ARG A 168 -1.13 -5.70 9.59
N LEU A 169 -1.98 -4.76 9.99
CA LEU A 169 -3.06 -4.21 9.19
C LEU A 169 -2.67 -2.80 8.76
N ARG A 170 -2.78 -2.49 7.46
CA ARG A 170 -2.54 -1.16 6.93
C ARG A 170 -3.66 -0.78 5.98
N GLY A 171 -4.46 0.20 6.36
CA GLY A 171 -5.62 0.62 5.57
C GLY A 171 -5.68 2.13 5.44
N TYR A 172 -6.27 2.58 4.34
CA TYR A 172 -6.67 3.96 4.18
C TYR A 172 -7.99 4.01 3.42
N ALA A 173 -8.83 5.00 3.72
CA ALA A 173 -10.11 5.19 3.06
C ALA A 173 -10.51 6.67 3.10
N GLY A 174 -11.23 7.10 2.07
CA GLY A 174 -11.72 8.48 1.95
C GLY A 174 -13.23 8.53 1.73
N SER A 175 -13.90 9.52 2.32
CA SER A 175 -15.29 9.86 1.95
C SER A 175 -15.67 11.26 2.44
N THR A 176 -16.70 11.86 1.82
CA THR A 176 -17.33 13.10 2.30
C THR A 176 -18.05 12.92 3.65
N LYS A 177 -18.28 11.68 4.10
CA LYS A 177 -18.84 11.36 5.43
C LYS A 177 -17.88 10.48 6.23
N LYS A 178 -17.54 10.88 7.46
CA LYS A 178 -16.65 10.13 8.35
C LYS A 178 -17.08 8.67 8.53
N ASP A 179 -18.36 8.42 8.82
CA ASP A 179 -18.88 7.06 9.03
C ASP A 179 -18.76 6.19 7.78
N ARG A 180 -18.94 6.79 6.59
CA ARG A 180 -18.77 6.08 5.32
C ARG A 180 -17.31 5.74 5.07
N ALA A 181 -16.39 6.67 5.35
CA ALA A 181 -14.96 6.43 5.25
C ALA A 181 -14.52 5.32 6.22
N MET A 182 -15.03 5.34 7.46
CA MET A 182 -14.77 4.31 8.46
C MET A 182 -15.29 2.93 8.03
N ALA A 183 -16.49 2.87 7.44
CA ALA A 183 -17.05 1.64 6.89
C ALA A 183 -16.23 1.09 5.71
N LEU A 184 -15.68 1.96 4.86
CA LEU A 184 -14.79 1.55 3.77
C LEU A 184 -13.44 1.03 4.29
N LEU A 185 -12.88 1.70 5.31
CA LEU A 185 -11.67 1.26 5.99
C LEU A 185 -11.86 -0.14 6.60
N ALA A 186 -12.95 -0.34 7.36
CA ALA A 186 -13.30 -1.63 7.96
C ALA A 186 -13.31 -2.78 6.95
N ASN A 187 -13.95 -2.58 5.80
CA ASN A 187 -14.01 -3.58 4.73
C ASN A 187 -12.62 -3.90 4.16
N SER A 188 -11.80 -2.88 3.91
CA SER A 188 -10.45 -3.07 3.39
C SER A 188 -9.58 -3.85 4.37
N MET A 189 -9.74 -3.60 5.68
CA MET A 189 -8.93 -4.24 6.73
C MET A 189 -9.30 -5.70 7.00
N ALA A 190 -10.55 -6.11 6.77
CA ALA A 190 -10.98 -7.50 6.98
C ALA A 190 -10.17 -8.50 6.13
N SER A 191 -10.05 -8.25 4.82
CA SER A 191 -9.27 -9.11 3.92
C SER A 191 -7.77 -9.15 4.27
N GLN A 192 -7.24 -8.05 4.81
CA GLN A 192 -5.85 -8.00 5.27
C GLN A 192 -5.64 -8.78 6.56
N ALA A 193 -6.59 -8.70 7.49
CA ALA A 193 -6.56 -9.47 8.72
C ALA A 193 -6.55 -10.97 8.42
N LEU A 194 -7.37 -11.43 7.47
CA LEU A 194 -7.35 -12.84 7.07
C LEU A 194 -6.01 -13.25 6.48
N ASP A 195 -5.48 -12.50 5.50
CA ASP A 195 -4.18 -12.79 4.88
C ASP A 195 -3.03 -12.80 5.90
N ALA A 196 -3.10 -11.95 6.92
CA ALA A 196 -2.10 -11.86 7.99
C ALA A 196 -2.10 -13.09 8.91
N VAL A 197 -3.25 -13.73 9.16
CA VAL A 197 -3.37 -14.77 10.20
C VAL A 197 -3.64 -16.17 9.65
N ILE A 198 -4.17 -16.33 8.43
CA ILE A 198 -4.66 -17.62 7.92
C ILE A 198 -3.58 -18.71 7.82
N ALA A 199 -2.36 -18.35 7.42
CA ALA A 199 -1.25 -19.30 7.36
C ALA A 199 -0.90 -19.83 8.75
N GLN A 200 -0.83 -18.93 9.74
CA GLN A 200 -0.51 -19.27 11.13
C GLN A 200 -1.64 -20.08 11.78
N LEU A 201 -2.89 -19.73 11.47
CA LEU A 201 -4.07 -20.47 11.90
C LEU A 201 -4.04 -21.92 11.40
N MET A 202 -3.74 -22.13 10.11
CA MET A 202 -3.65 -23.48 9.52
C MET A 202 -2.41 -24.26 9.97
N ASP A 203 -1.33 -23.57 10.36
CA ASP A 203 -0.11 -24.20 10.87
C ASP A 203 -0.22 -24.66 12.32
N HIS A 204 -1.21 -24.16 13.05
CA HIS A 204 -1.33 -24.43 14.47
C HIS A 204 -1.56 -25.94 14.73
N PRO A 205 -0.90 -26.55 15.72
CA PRO A 205 -0.99 -27.99 15.98
C PRO A 205 -2.41 -28.55 16.07
N SER A 206 -3.33 -27.83 16.73
CA SER A 206 -4.73 -28.26 16.87
C SER A 206 -5.50 -28.28 15.54
N VAL A 207 -5.10 -27.46 14.56
CA VAL A 207 -5.70 -27.44 13.21
C VAL A 207 -5.00 -28.46 12.31
N ARG A 208 -3.67 -28.60 12.43
CA ARG A 208 -2.90 -29.64 11.73
C ARG A 208 -3.40 -31.04 12.03
N GLU A 209 -3.67 -31.35 13.31
CA GLU A 209 -4.24 -32.63 13.73
C GLU A 209 -5.55 -32.96 13.00
N ILE A 210 -6.39 -31.95 12.73
CA ILE A 210 -7.61 -32.11 11.94
C ILE A 210 -7.26 -32.38 10.47
N THR A 211 -6.35 -31.60 9.90
CA THR A 211 -6.00 -31.68 8.47
C THR A 211 -5.15 -32.88 8.07
N GLU A 212 -4.47 -33.50 9.04
CA GLU A 212 -3.63 -34.69 8.90
C GLU A 212 -4.30 -35.96 9.46
N GLY A 213 -5.41 -35.80 10.17
CA GLY A 213 -6.20 -36.89 10.73
C GLY A 213 -7.02 -37.64 9.69
N SER A 214 -7.93 -38.50 10.18
CA SER A 214 -8.77 -39.37 9.34
C SER A 214 -10.26 -39.01 9.35
N ASP A 215 -10.67 -37.91 10.00
CA ASP A 215 -12.08 -37.47 10.00
C ASP A 215 -12.43 -36.81 8.66
N ILE A 216 -13.10 -37.59 7.80
CA ILE A 216 -13.48 -37.16 6.44
C ILE A 216 -14.31 -35.87 6.47
N LYS A 217 -15.22 -35.70 7.43
CA LYS A 217 -16.09 -34.51 7.48
C LYS A 217 -15.28 -33.25 7.81
N LEU A 218 -14.35 -33.35 8.77
CA LEU A 218 -13.50 -32.22 9.12
C LEU A 218 -12.45 -31.92 8.03
N LEU A 219 -11.95 -32.96 7.35
CA LEU A 219 -11.09 -32.81 6.18
C LEU A 219 -11.80 -32.11 5.02
N GLU A 220 -13.04 -32.50 4.71
CA GLU A 220 -13.88 -31.85 3.70
C GLU A 220 -14.16 -30.40 4.07
N ARG A 221 -14.47 -30.14 5.34
CA ARG A 221 -14.72 -28.79 5.87
C ARG A 221 -13.53 -27.85 5.67
N LEU A 222 -12.31 -28.30 5.95
CA LEU A 222 -11.09 -27.48 5.79
C LEU A 222 -10.41 -27.62 4.42
N ALA A 223 -11.00 -28.33 3.47
CA ALA A 223 -10.41 -28.53 2.15
C ALA A 223 -10.12 -27.21 1.43
N SER A 224 -11.03 -26.24 1.54
CA SER A 224 -10.87 -24.88 1.01
C SER A 224 -9.70 -24.14 1.65
N ALA A 225 -9.59 -24.13 2.98
CA ALA A 225 -8.47 -23.50 3.68
C ALA A 225 -7.12 -24.13 3.31
N ARG A 226 -7.05 -25.47 3.30
CA ARG A 226 -5.82 -26.19 2.94
C ARG A 226 -5.36 -25.86 1.53
N ARG A 227 -6.31 -25.86 0.58
CA ARG A 227 -6.02 -25.48 -0.81
C ARG A 227 -5.58 -24.02 -0.88
N PHE A 228 -6.27 -23.12 -0.20
CA PHE A 228 -5.95 -21.70 -0.19
C PHE A 228 -4.52 -21.43 0.32
N VAL A 229 -4.14 -21.99 1.48
CA VAL A 229 -2.79 -21.79 2.05
C VAL A 229 -1.71 -22.39 1.17
N LYS A 230 -1.97 -23.56 0.57
CA LYS A 230 -1.05 -24.19 -0.39
C LYS A 230 -0.85 -23.32 -1.64
N ASP A 231 -1.93 -22.88 -2.27
CA ASP A 231 -1.91 -22.07 -3.48
C ASP A 231 -1.25 -20.70 -3.18
N ARG A 232 -1.57 -20.09 -2.03
CA ARG A 232 -0.94 -18.86 -1.52
C ARG A 232 0.57 -19.01 -1.40
N ALA A 233 1.07 -20.02 -0.70
CA ALA A 233 2.51 -20.23 -0.52
C ALA A 233 3.21 -20.41 -1.88
N ALA A 234 2.69 -21.28 -2.74
CA ALA A 234 3.27 -21.55 -4.05
C ALA A 234 3.28 -20.31 -4.96
N ASN A 235 2.22 -19.50 -4.93
CA ASN A 235 2.12 -18.29 -5.75
C ASN A 235 3.04 -17.17 -5.25
N LEU A 236 3.14 -16.96 -3.93
CA LEU A 236 4.05 -15.98 -3.34
C LEU A 236 5.52 -16.35 -3.55
N ASP A 237 5.87 -17.64 -3.40
CA ASP A 237 7.22 -18.13 -3.68
C ASP A 237 7.60 -17.94 -5.16
N ARG A 238 6.65 -18.23 -6.08
CA ARG A 238 6.85 -17.99 -7.51
C ARG A 238 7.08 -16.51 -7.80
N ALA A 239 6.29 -15.62 -7.19
CA ALA A 239 6.44 -14.18 -7.35
C ALA A 239 7.81 -13.70 -6.84
N ALA A 240 8.20 -14.10 -5.64
CA ALA A 240 9.50 -13.76 -5.05
C ALA A 240 10.66 -14.26 -5.93
N GLY A 241 10.59 -15.50 -6.42
CA GLY A 241 11.57 -16.07 -7.34
C GLY A 241 11.66 -15.30 -8.66
N ALA A 242 10.53 -14.86 -9.22
CA ALA A 242 10.48 -14.09 -10.46
C ALA A 242 11.13 -12.70 -10.30
N TYR A 243 10.82 -11.98 -9.22
CA TYR A 243 11.49 -10.70 -8.93
C TYR A 243 12.98 -10.86 -8.69
N ALA A 244 13.40 -11.89 -7.93
CA ALA A 244 14.81 -12.16 -7.67
C ALA A 244 15.60 -12.54 -8.94
N ALA A 245 14.99 -13.31 -9.84
CA ALA A 245 15.56 -13.61 -11.14
C ALA A 245 15.71 -12.35 -11.98
N ARG A 246 14.67 -11.51 -12.04
CA ARG A 246 14.70 -10.25 -12.80
C ARG A 246 15.76 -9.28 -12.26
N ALA A 247 15.92 -9.18 -10.95
CA ALA A 247 16.95 -8.35 -10.35
C ALA A 247 18.37 -8.77 -10.78
N LYS A 248 18.65 -10.09 -10.85
CA LYS A 248 19.94 -10.62 -11.33
C LYS A 248 20.17 -10.35 -12.81
N GLU A 249 19.13 -10.46 -13.64
CA GLU A 249 19.22 -10.11 -15.07
C GLU A 249 19.59 -8.64 -15.25
N VAL A 250 18.87 -7.74 -14.58
CA VAL A 250 19.13 -6.29 -14.64
C VAL A 250 20.54 -5.96 -14.16
N GLU A 251 21.00 -6.54 -13.06
CA GLU A 251 22.36 -6.34 -12.55
C GLU A 251 23.42 -6.77 -13.57
N ALA A 252 23.20 -7.87 -14.29
CA ALA A 252 24.10 -8.37 -15.32
C ALA A 252 24.09 -7.50 -16.59
N GLU A 253 22.92 -7.01 -17.02
CA GLU A 253 22.75 -6.15 -18.20
C GLU A 253 23.44 -4.78 -18.02
N GLU A 254 23.33 -4.21 -16.83
CA GLU A 254 23.74 -2.82 -16.55
C GLU A 254 25.11 -2.68 -15.86
N GLN A 255 25.82 -3.80 -15.70
CA GLN A 255 27.05 -3.87 -14.90
C GLN A 255 28.07 -2.80 -15.32
N GLY A 256 28.38 -1.88 -14.41
CA GLY A 256 29.35 -0.81 -14.61
C GLY A 256 28.90 0.36 -15.49
N ARG A 257 27.65 0.37 -15.99
CA ARG A 257 27.11 1.43 -16.87
C ARG A 257 26.17 2.37 -16.14
N VAL A 258 25.30 1.82 -15.30
CA VAL A 258 24.27 2.56 -14.56
C VAL A 258 24.41 2.29 -13.07
N THR A 259 24.18 3.33 -12.26
CA THR A 259 24.15 3.21 -10.80
C THR A 259 22.70 3.29 -10.33
N PHE A 260 22.12 2.17 -9.92
CA PHE A 260 20.79 2.14 -9.32
C PHE A 260 20.78 2.76 -7.93
N LEU A 261 19.89 3.72 -7.72
CA LEU A 261 19.73 4.43 -6.45
C LEU A 261 18.49 3.96 -5.66
N SER A 262 17.79 2.95 -6.17
CA SER A 262 16.62 2.30 -5.56
C SER A 262 16.56 0.83 -5.99
N PRO A 263 15.94 -0.07 -5.22
CA PRO A 263 15.51 -1.37 -5.71
C PRO A 263 14.58 -1.26 -6.93
N LEU A 264 14.30 -2.38 -7.60
CA LEU A 264 13.30 -2.47 -8.67
C LEU A 264 11.88 -2.28 -8.09
N ALA A 265 11.50 -1.04 -7.80
CA ALA A 265 10.15 -0.67 -7.42
C ALA A 265 9.41 -0.11 -8.64
N ALA A 266 8.24 -0.68 -8.95
CA ALA A 266 7.44 -0.30 -10.12
C ALA A 266 6.93 1.15 -10.07
N GLU A 267 6.86 1.73 -8.86
CA GLU A 267 6.19 2.99 -8.58
C GLU A 267 7.15 4.17 -8.31
N ASP A 268 8.45 3.97 -8.56
CA ASP A 268 9.46 5.02 -8.38
C ASP A 268 9.44 6.01 -9.55
N LEU A 269 9.21 7.28 -9.25
CA LEU A 269 9.25 8.40 -10.20
C LEU A 269 10.28 9.44 -9.74
N LEU A 270 11.10 9.90 -10.68
CA LEU A 270 12.02 11.00 -10.48
C LEU A 270 11.23 12.31 -10.53
N VAL A 271 11.23 13.05 -9.42
CA VAL A 271 10.45 14.28 -9.26
C VAL A 271 11.28 15.54 -9.54
N GLY A 272 12.57 15.49 -9.22
CA GLY A 272 13.46 16.61 -9.41
C GLY A 272 14.90 16.34 -9.01
N THR A 273 15.82 17.19 -9.45
CA THR A 273 17.15 17.29 -8.86
C THR A 273 17.27 18.61 -8.08
N ALA A 274 18.02 18.57 -6.98
CA ALA A 274 18.31 19.72 -6.15
C ALA A 274 19.78 19.67 -5.70
N GLU A 275 20.25 20.71 -5.02
CA GLU A 275 21.60 20.70 -4.48
C GLU A 275 21.82 19.51 -3.52
N GLY A 276 22.85 18.71 -3.79
CA GLY A 276 23.23 17.54 -2.99
C GLY A 276 22.36 16.29 -3.16
N GLY A 277 21.28 16.33 -3.94
CA GLY A 277 20.34 15.20 -4.01
C GLY A 277 19.25 15.30 -5.08
N TYR A 278 18.21 14.49 -4.91
CA TYR A 278 17.07 14.41 -5.81
C TYR A 278 15.80 14.08 -5.04
N PHE A 279 14.66 14.43 -5.62
CA PHE A 279 13.34 14.07 -5.11
C PHE A 279 12.84 12.85 -5.87
N VAL A 280 12.25 11.91 -5.14
CA VAL A 280 11.62 10.71 -5.69
C VAL A 280 10.23 10.56 -5.08
N LYS A 281 9.26 10.19 -5.91
CA LYS A 281 8.00 9.61 -5.47
C LYS A 281 8.17 8.09 -5.48
N THR A 282 7.81 7.42 -4.40
CA THR A 282 7.93 5.97 -4.24
C THR A 282 6.71 5.42 -3.49
N ALA A 283 6.51 4.11 -3.54
CA ALA A 283 5.55 3.41 -2.70
C ALA A 283 6.04 2.00 -2.39
N ASP A 284 5.82 1.54 -1.16
CA ASP A 284 6.04 0.15 -0.82
C ASP A 284 4.94 -0.68 -1.49
N VAL A 285 5.33 -1.54 -2.44
CA VAL A 285 4.43 -2.49 -3.08
C VAL A 285 4.69 -3.87 -2.50
N SER A 286 3.64 -4.47 -1.93
CA SER A 286 3.67 -5.85 -1.46
C SER A 286 2.75 -6.72 -2.31
N VAL A 287 3.20 -7.93 -2.60
CA VAL A 287 2.38 -8.93 -3.28
C VAL A 287 1.69 -9.78 -2.23
N PHE A 288 0.38 -9.98 -2.38
CA PHE A 288 -0.39 -10.87 -1.53
C PHE A 288 -1.26 -11.79 -2.38
N HIS A 289 -1.75 -12.87 -1.77
CA HIS A 289 -2.68 -13.79 -2.44
C HIS A 289 -4.11 -13.45 -2.01
N SER A 290 -4.91 -13.00 -2.95
CA SER A 290 -6.27 -12.55 -2.69
C SER A 290 -7.15 -13.69 -2.24
N VAL A 291 -7.88 -13.50 -1.14
CA VAL A 291 -8.87 -14.48 -0.65
C VAL A 291 -10.06 -14.54 -1.60
N THR A 292 -10.48 -13.41 -2.15
CA THR A 292 -11.66 -13.30 -3.02
C THR A 292 -11.39 -13.83 -4.43
N SER A 293 -10.32 -13.35 -5.09
CA SER A 293 -10.02 -13.76 -6.46
C SER A 293 -9.20 -15.05 -6.55
N LYS A 294 -8.51 -15.44 -5.47
CA LYS A 294 -7.59 -16.59 -5.43
C LYS A 294 -6.37 -16.44 -6.36
N ASP A 295 -6.08 -15.21 -6.75
CA ASP A 295 -4.91 -14.84 -7.55
C ASP A 295 -3.96 -13.94 -6.77
N LEU A 296 -2.75 -13.76 -7.30
CA LEU A 296 -1.84 -12.73 -6.81
C LEU A 296 -2.44 -11.34 -7.06
N ALA A 297 -2.26 -10.44 -6.09
CA ALA A 297 -2.63 -9.04 -6.17
C ALA A 297 -1.53 -8.18 -5.55
N ARG A 298 -1.54 -6.89 -5.88
CA ARG A 298 -0.65 -5.89 -5.30
C ARG A 298 -1.37 -5.11 -4.21
N ARG A 299 -0.64 -4.79 -3.16
CA ARG A 299 -1.04 -3.84 -2.12
C ARG A 299 0.02 -2.77 -2.05
N GLU A 300 -0.40 -1.55 -2.35
CA GLU A 300 0.45 -0.37 -2.31
C GLU A 300 0.24 0.31 -0.96
N ALA A 301 1.34 0.63 -0.30
CA ALA A 301 1.31 1.54 0.84
C ALA A 301 0.98 2.97 0.36
N LEU A 302 0.78 3.89 1.29
CA LEU A 302 0.72 5.31 0.96
C LEU A 302 1.98 5.72 0.20
N GLU A 303 1.80 6.41 -0.91
CA GLU A 303 2.92 6.94 -1.68
C GLU A 303 3.63 7.99 -0.87
N THR A 304 4.95 8.03 -1.04
CA THR A 304 5.85 8.91 -0.34
C THR A 304 6.59 9.77 -1.34
N VAL A 305 6.59 11.08 -1.14
CA VAL A 305 7.59 11.95 -1.77
C VAL A 305 8.71 12.15 -0.77
N GLU A 306 9.93 11.83 -1.20
CA GLU A 306 11.11 11.89 -0.36
C GLU A 306 12.31 12.52 -1.07
N TRP A 307 13.20 13.08 -0.28
CA TRP A 307 14.49 13.57 -0.74
C TRP A 307 15.57 12.53 -0.43
N ARG A 308 16.42 12.25 -1.42
CA ARG A 308 17.54 11.31 -1.32
C ARG A 308 18.87 11.99 -1.70
N PRO A 309 19.97 11.73 -0.99
CA PRO A 309 21.29 12.23 -1.38
C PRO A 309 21.81 11.52 -2.63
N LEU A 310 22.59 12.23 -3.45
CA LEU A 310 23.11 11.68 -4.72
C LEU A 310 24.38 10.83 -4.56
N ASP A 311 25.10 10.93 -3.43
CA ASP A 311 26.36 10.21 -3.21
C ASP A 311 26.16 8.87 -2.47
N ARG A 312 26.56 7.78 -3.13
CA ARG A 312 26.46 6.40 -2.62
C ARG A 312 27.48 6.09 -1.53
N GLN A 313 28.58 6.86 -1.41
CA GLN A 313 29.62 6.59 -0.39
C GLN A 313 29.19 6.97 1.03
N ALA A 314 28.08 7.70 1.21
CA ALA A 314 27.59 8.11 2.52
C ALA A 314 26.42 7.27 3.06
N VAL A 315 25.81 6.38 2.26
CA VAL A 315 24.59 5.67 2.67
C VAL A 315 24.54 4.30 2.00
N PRO A 316 24.75 3.19 2.75
CA PRO A 316 24.30 1.88 2.30
C PRO A 316 22.81 1.98 1.99
N THR A 317 22.32 1.25 1.00
CA THR A 317 20.91 1.17 0.56
C THR A 317 19.91 0.70 1.66
N THR A 318 20.31 0.76 2.93
CA THR A 318 19.61 0.32 4.13
C THR A 318 19.78 1.26 5.33
N ASP A 319 20.42 2.44 5.22
CA ASP A 319 20.41 3.44 6.31
C ASP A 319 19.23 4.43 6.15
N PRO A 320 18.12 4.24 6.90
CA PRO A 320 16.94 5.09 6.81
C PRO A 320 17.18 6.53 7.29
N GLY A 321 18.34 6.86 7.88
CA GLY A 321 18.65 8.21 8.36
C GLY A 321 18.96 9.25 7.26
N ALA A 322 19.29 8.81 6.04
CA ALA A 322 19.65 9.71 4.95
C ALA A 322 18.49 10.01 3.98
N VAL A 323 17.43 9.20 4.01
CA VAL A 323 16.21 9.42 3.24
C VAL A 323 15.27 10.30 4.06
N LYS A 324 14.84 11.41 3.48
CA LYS A 324 13.91 12.32 4.16
C LYS A 324 12.52 12.22 3.54
N PRO A 325 11.56 11.51 4.15
CA PRO A 325 10.18 11.57 3.71
C PRO A 325 9.63 12.97 3.97
N MET A 326 9.06 13.58 2.94
CA MET A 326 8.52 14.95 3.00
C MET A 326 7.00 14.95 2.98
N TRP A 327 6.41 13.98 2.29
CA TRP A 327 4.96 13.86 2.18
C TRP A 327 4.56 12.40 2.05
N ARG A 328 3.41 12.06 2.64
CA ARG A 328 2.76 10.76 2.51
C ARG A 328 1.26 10.93 2.30
N GLY A 329 0.73 10.27 1.29
CA GLY A 329 -0.69 10.32 1.01
C GLY A 329 -1.12 9.32 -0.04
N TYR A 330 -2.39 9.45 -0.42
CA TYR A 330 -3.03 8.56 -1.36
C TYR A 330 -2.95 9.13 -2.78
N HIS A 331 -2.47 8.30 -3.70
CA HIS A 331 -2.56 8.43 -5.16
C HIS A 331 -2.12 9.79 -5.74
N VAL A 332 -0.83 9.92 -5.99
CA VAL A 332 -0.20 10.94 -6.82
C VAL A 332 -0.60 10.65 -8.28
N TYR A 333 -1.55 11.44 -8.77
CA TYR A 333 -2.26 11.17 -10.03
C TYR A 333 -1.40 11.37 -11.29
N SER A 334 -0.37 12.22 -11.22
CA SER A 334 0.49 12.57 -12.36
C SER A 334 1.91 12.89 -11.89
N TYR A 335 2.82 13.18 -12.82
CA TYR A 335 4.24 13.38 -12.51
C TYR A 335 4.45 14.62 -11.63
N PRO A 336 4.91 14.47 -10.37
CA PRO A 336 5.26 15.62 -9.54
C PRO A 336 6.44 16.39 -10.15
N SER A 337 6.55 17.67 -9.78
CA SER A 337 7.64 18.52 -10.22
C SER A 337 8.27 19.25 -9.06
N SER A 338 9.60 19.22 -8.98
CA SER A 338 10.34 20.10 -8.07
C SER A 338 10.54 21.49 -8.66
N GLN A 339 10.65 22.50 -7.78
CA GLN A 339 11.28 23.76 -8.12
C GLN A 339 12.74 23.54 -8.55
N ARG A 340 13.16 24.20 -9.63
CA ARG A 340 14.56 24.22 -10.06
C ARG A 340 15.47 24.76 -8.94
N ASP A 341 16.43 23.95 -8.50
CA ASP A 341 17.36 24.25 -7.39
C ASP A 341 16.65 24.64 -6.08
N GLY A 342 15.37 24.28 -5.95
CA GLY A 342 14.55 24.63 -4.80
C GLY A 342 14.41 23.48 -3.82
N ASP A 343 13.63 23.76 -2.78
CA ASP A 343 13.30 22.83 -1.71
C ASP A 343 11.81 22.46 -1.71
N ARG A 344 11.09 22.82 -2.78
CA ARG A 344 9.64 22.57 -2.92
C ARG A 344 9.32 21.62 -4.08
N VAL A 345 8.26 20.85 -3.89
CA VAL A 345 7.64 19.97 -4.88
C VAL A 345 6.17 20.35 -5.02
N ALA A 346 5.71 20.44 -6.26
CA ALA A 346 4.30 20.45 -6.60
C ALA A 346 3.88 19.04 -7.02
N LEU A 347 2.77 18.56 -6.49
CA LEU A 347 2.17 17.27 -6.86
C LEU A 347 0.66 17.43 -7.04
N VAL A 348 0.08 16.53 -7.83
CA VAL A 348 -1.38 16.41 -7.95
C VAL A 348 -1.81 15.11 -7.29
N GLU A 349 -2.66 15.20 -6.26
CA GLU A 349 -3.28 14.04 -5.63
C GLU A 349 -4.63 13.73 -6.30
N ASP A 350 -4.94 12.45 -6.46
CA ASP A 350 -6.30 11.97 -6.63
C ASP A 350 -6.90 11.72 -5.26
N PHE A 351 -7.86 12.56 -4.90
CA PHE A 351 -8.52 12.49 -3.62
C PHE A 351 -9.62 11.42 -3.63
N PHE A 352 -9.20 10.16 -3.73
CA PHE A 352 -10.06 8.96 -3.80
C PHE A 352 -11.12 9.01 -4.89
N GLY A 353 -10.78 9.59 -6.05
CA GLY A 353 -11.69 9.75 -7.18
C GLY A 353 -12.69 10.90 -7.01
N TRP A 354 -12.74 11.57 -5.84
CA TRP A 354 -13.66 12.68 -5.60
C TRP A 354 -13.15 13.99 -6.19
N ALA A 355 -11.86 14.32 -5.98
CA ALA A 355 -11.28 15.58 -6.45
C ALA A 355 -9.83 15.40 -6.91
N LYS A 356 -9.34 16.39 -7.67
CA LYS A 356 -7.91 16.58 -7.88
C LYS A 356 -7.43 17.75 -7.05
N THR A 357 -6.20 17.65 -6.59
CA THR A 357 -5.58 18.68 -5.76
C THR A 357 -4.33 19.22 -6.42
N ILE A 358 -3.98 20.46 -6.13
CA ILE A 358 -2.63 20.97 -6.34
C ILE A 358 -2.04 21.11 -4.95
N THR A 359 -0.98 20.35 -4.67
CA THR A 359 -0.34 20.31 -3.36
C THR A 359 1.10 20.73 -3.48
N ILE A 360 1.51 21.66 -2.61
CA ILE A 360 2.89 22.09 -2.44
C ILE A 360 3.44 21.44 -1.19
N VAL A 361 4.61 20.82 -1.33
CA VAL A 361 5.37 20.19 -0.24
C VAL A 361 6.74 20.84 -0.19
N ASP A 362 7.18 21.26 0.98
CA ASP A 362 8.55 21.73 1.19
C ASP A 362 9.48 20.63 1.74
N ARG A 363 10.78 20.90 1.74
CA ARG A 363 11.80 19.94 2.20
C ARG A 363 11.76 19.70 3.70
N SER A 364 11.07 20.52 4.50
CA SER A 364 10.81 20.26 5.92
C SER A 364 9.69 19.22 6.12
N GLY A 365 8.89 18.97 5.08
CA GLY A 365 7.71 18.12 5.10
C GLY A 365 6.41 18.88 5.37
N GLN A 366 6.49 20.21 5.52
CA GLN A 366 5.29 21.03 5.55
C GLN A 366 4.67 21.00 4.16
N ASN A 367 3.35 20.84 4.13
CA ASN A 367 2.62 20.76 2.89
C ASN A 367 1.30 21.51 2.99
N LYS A 368 0.81 21.95 1.83
CA LYS A 368 -0.45 22.66 1.68
C LYS A 368 -1.11 22.23 0.39
N ARG A 369 -2.36 21.78 0.48
CA ARG A 369 -3.25 21.65 -0.68
C ARG A 369 -3.72 23.06 -1.05
N VAL A 370 -3.08 23.66 -2.03
CA VAL A 370 -3.34 25.05 -2.41
C VAL A 370 -4.64 25.15 -3.20
N ARG A 371 -5.03 24.09 -3.91
CA ARG A 371 -6.30 23.98 -4.61
C ARG A 371 -6.86 22.57 -4.47
N VAL A 372 -8.17 22.45 -4.27
CA VAL A 372 -8.90 21.18 -4.27
C VAL A 372 -10.14 21.36 -5.14
N ASP A 373 -10.29 20.54 -6.17
CA ASP A 373 -11.30 20.73 -7.21
C ASP A 373 -11.98 19.40 -7.57
N PRO A 374 -13.29 19.24 -7.31
CA PRO A 374 -14.01 18.00 -7.58
C PRO A 374 -14.31 17.78 -9.07
N GLU A 375 -14.36 18.86 -9.85
CA GLU A 375 -14.75 18.83 -11.27
C GLU A 375 -13.50 18.73 -12.14
N HIS A 376 -12.58 19.68 -11.95
CA HIS A 376 -11.37 19.77 -12.76
C HIS A 376 -10.39 18.62 -12.49
N ARG A 377 -9.62 18.29 -13.52
CA ARG A 377 -8.65 17.18 -13.52
C ARG A 377 -7.27 17.69 -13.89
N PHE A 378 -6.56 18.20 -12.88
CA PHE A 378 -5.19 18.67 -13.03
C PHE A 378 -4.23 17.51 -13.33
N VAL A 379 -3.25 17.73 -14.21
CA VAL A 379 -2.14 16.81 -14.45
C VAL A 379 -0.84 17.55 -14.74
N ASP A 380 0.28 16.85 -14.53
CA ASP A 380 1.66 17.27 -14.82
C ASP A 380 1.99 18.67 -14.28
N PRO A 381 1.88 18.91 -12.96
CA PRO A 381 2.23 20.19 -12.37
C PRO A 381 3.68 20.55 -12.66
N LYS A 382 3.96 21.81 -12.95
CA LYS A 382 5.31 22.37 -13.02
C LYS A 382 5.40 23.59 -12.12
N LEU A 383 6.23 23.49 -11.09
CA LEU A 383 6.48 24.58 -10.15
C LEU A 383 7.49 25.57 -10.76
N ALA A 384 7.14 26.84 -10.78
CA ALA A 384 8.01 27.90 -11.30
C ALA A 384 9.31 28.01 -10.46
N PRO A 385 10.44 28.42 -11.06
CA PRO A 385 11.58 28.91 -10.31
C PRO A 385 11.14 29.95 -9.26
N GLY A 386 11.62 29.83 -8.02
CA GLY A 386 11.17 30.66 -6.89
C GLY A 386 9.89 30.17 -6.20
N GLY A 387 9.18 29.19 -6.76
CA GLY A 387 8.13 28.45 -6.08
C GLY A 387 6.79 29.18 -5.89
N ARG A 388 6.58 30.31 -6.58
CA ARG A 388 5.38 31.15 -6.44
C ARG A 388 4.19 30.68 -7.29
N PHE A 389 4.43 30.10 -8.45
CA PHE A 389 3.37 29.71 -9.39
C PHE A 389 3.48 28.24 -9.77
N VAL A 390 2.35 27.57 -9.98
CA VAL A 390 2.28 26.22 -10.54
C VAL A 390 1.49 26.28 -11.84
N ALA A 391 2.09 25.80 -12.92
CA ALA A 391 1.38 25.54 -14.16
C ALA A 391 0.94 24.07 -14.19
N VAL A 392 -0.28 23.80 -14.63
CA VAL A 392 -0.83 22.45 -14.78
C VAL A 392 -1.53 22.35 -16.14
N TYR A 393 -1.59 21.14 -16.68
CA TYR A 393 -2.68 20.84 -17.61
C TYR A 393 -3.97 20.74 -16.80
N ASP A 394 -5.02 21.37 -17.28
CA ASP A 394 -6.34 21.30 -16.70
C ASP A 394 -7.30 20.61 -17.67
N ARG A 395 -8.05 19.64 -17.18
CA ARG A 395 -9.10 18.98 -17.94
C ARG A 395 -10.42 19.18 -17.21
N PRO A 396 -11.37 19.95 -17.78
CA PRO A 396 -12.66 20.19 -17.13
C PRO A 396 -13.45 18.91 -16.85
N GLU A 397 -13.28 17.88 -17.70
CA GLU A 397 -13.88 16.57 -17.52
C GLU A 397 -13.00 15.43 -18.05
N ALA A 398 -13.34 14.19 -17.70
CA ALA A 398 -12.58 13.02 -18.13
C ALA A 398 -12.69 12.82 -19.64
N GLY A 399 -11.54 12.90 -20.34
CA GLY A 399 -11.48 12.75 -21.79
C GLY A 399 -11.53 14.07 -22.57
N ALA A 400 -11.73 15.21 -21.89
CA ALA A 400 -11.56 16.52 -22.49
C ALA A 400 -10.10 16.77 -22.88
N GLU A 401 -9.91 17.59 -23.91
CA GLU A 401 -8.58 18.13 -24.26
C GLU A 401 -8.04 18.99 -23.11
N ALA A 402 -6.72 19.01 -22.98
CA ALA A 402 -6.05 19.68 -21.87
C ALA A 402 -5.89 21.17 -22.15
N ASP A 403 -6.54 21.98 -21.31
CA ASP A 403 -6.27 23.41 -21.17
C ASP A 403 -4.99 23.63 -20.36
N LEU A 404 -4.50 24.86 -20.36
CA LEU A 404 -3.35 25.26 -19.55
C LEU A 404 -3.79 26.24 -18.47
N MET A 405 -3.52 25.92 -17.20
CA MET A 405 -3.86 26.77 -16.07
C MET A 405 -2.61 27.08 -15.24
N VAL A 406 -2.53 28.30 -14.69
CA VAL A 406 -1.54 28.69 -13.70
C VAL A 406 -2.26 29.14 -12.43
N VAL A 407 -1.82 28.61 -11.30
CA VAL A 407 -2.28 29.01 -9.97
C VAL A 407 -1.14 29.62 -9.17
N ASP A 408 -1.48 30.59 -8.31
CA ASP A 408 -0.60 31.06 -7.24
C ASP A 408 -0.45 29.96 -6.18
N ALA A 409 0.79 29.59 -5.87
CA ALA A 409 1.15 28.48 -4.98
C ALA A 409 0.94 28.80 -3.49
N GLU A 410 0.56 30.04 -3.14
CA GLU A 410 0.20 30.39 -1.77
C GLU A 410 -1.31 30.49 -1.62
N SER A 411 -1.98 31.18 -2.54
CA SER A 411 -3.41 31.46 -2.45
C SER A 411 -4.30 30.44 -3.14
N GLY A 412 -3.76 29.63 -4.06
CA GLY A 412 -4.53 28.69 -4.90
C GLY A 412 -5.37 29.35 -5.99
N LYS A 413 -5.27 30.69 -6.13
CA LYS A 413 -6.06 31.45 -7.10
C LYS A 413 -5.49 31.23 -8.49
N GLU A 414 -6.37 31.02 -9.46
CA GLU A 414 -6.01 31.04 -10.87
C GLU A 414 -5.54 32.44 -11.28
N VAL A 415 -4.36 32.51 -11.89
CA VAL A 415 -3.75 33.75 -12.38
C VAL A 415 -3.59 33.77 -13.89
N PHE A 416 -3.72 32.62 -14.56
CA PHE A 416 -3.75 32.52 -16.01
C PHE A 416 -4.48 31.24 -16.41
N GLY A 417 -5.28 31.32 -17.46
CA GLY A 417 -5.96 30.19 -18.09
C GLY A 417 -5.91 30.35 -19.61
N LEU A 418 -5.63 29.26 -20.32
CA LEU A 418 -5.68 29.18 -21.77
C LEU A 418 -6.53 27.97 -22.16
N HIS A 419 -7.69 28.28 -22.75
CA HIS A 419 -8.52 27.28 -23.40
C HIS A 419 -7.99 26.99 -24.81
N THR A 420 -7.83 25.73 -25.18
CA THR A 420 -7.21 25.37 -26.47
C THR A 420 -8.19 24.92 -27.55
N GLU A 421 -9.52 24.99 -27.33
CA GLU A 421 -10.57 24.64 -28.32
C GLU A 421 -10.32 23.35 -29.11
N ASN A 422 -9.80 22.31 -28.44
CA ASN A 422 -9.38 21.00 -28.99
C ASN A 422 -8.04 20.96 -29.75
N GLN A 423 -7.18 21.95 -29.58
CA GLN A 423 -5.83 21.94 -30.14
C GLN A 423 -4.80 21.37 -29.16
N SER A 424 -3.99 20.43 -29.65
CA SER A 424 -2.98 19.76 -28.83
C SER A 424 -1.79 20.67 -28.51
N LEU A 425 -1.55 20.88 -27.22
CA LEU A 425 -0.35 21.52 -26.70
C LEU A 425 0.89 20.65 -26.99
N GLY A 426 1.93 21.26 -27.54
CA GLY A 426 3.25 20.63 -27.71
C GLY A 426 4.04 20.53 -26.40
N GLY A 427 3.51 21.09 -25.30
CA GLY A 427 4.14 21.13 -23.98
C GLY A 427 4.31 22.56 -23.45
N PHE A 428 4.55 22.67 -22.15
CA PHE A 428 4.83 23.94 -21.48
C PHE A 428 6.01 23.81 -20.51
N ALA A 429 6.65 24.93 -20.17
CA ALA A 429 7.69 25.01 -19.16
C ALA A 429 7.86 26.46 -18.67
N TRP A 430 8.45 26.63 -17.50
CA TRP A 430 8.80 27.96 -17.01
C TRP A 430 10.10 28.44 -17.64
N LEU A 431 10.08 29.64 -18.20
CA LEU A 431 11.29 30.34 -18.67
C LEU A 431 12.06 30.92 -17.48
N ASP A 432 11.32 31.50 -16.53
CA ASP A 432 11.78 31.96 -15.23
C ASP A 432 10.63 31.93 -14.19
N GLY A 433 10.78 32.63 -13.07
CA GLY A 433 9.80 32.60 -11.98
C GLY A 433 8.45 33.25 -12.25
N THR A 434 8.27 33.97 -13.36
CA THR A 434 6.97 34.58 -13.72
C THR A 434 6.57 34.35 -15.18
N ARG A 435 7.52 34.00 -16.05
CA ARG A 435 7.25 33.77 -17.47
C ARG A 435 7.04 32.30 -17.76
N LEU A 436 5.82 31.94 -18.11
CA LEU A 436 5.46 30.61 -18.62
C LEU A 436 5.60 30.60 -20.14
N MET A 437 6.23 29.57 -20.67
CA MET A 437 6.23 29.29 -22.11
C MET A 437 5.44 28.03 -22.44
N PHE A 438 4.80 28.02 -23.59
CA PHE A 438 4.04 26.87 -24.07
C PHE A 438 4.05 26.82 -25.60
N VAL A 439 4.01 25.61 -26.14
CA VAL A 439 3.91 25.36 -27.57
C VAL A 439 2.49 24.99 -27.91
N TYR A 440 1.89 25.73 -28.83
CA TYR A 440 0.50 25.52 -29.25
C TYR A 440 0.30 25.97 -30.70
N VAL A 441 -0.83 25.60 -31.27
CA VAL A 441 -1.30 26.19 -32.53
C VAL A 441 -2.31 27.28 -32.14
N PRO A 442 -2.16 28.53 -32.59
CA PRO A 442 -3.18 29.56 -32.39
C PRO A 442 -4.42 29.31 -33.27
N ASP A 443 -5.63 29.63 -32.79
CA ASP A 443 -6.87 29.44 -33.60
C ASP A 443 -6.85 30.16 -34.95
N ALA A 444 -6.19 31.33 -34.99
CA ALA A 444 -6.03 32.11 -36.22
C ALA A 444 -4.85 31.66 -37.09
N ALA A 445 -4.17 30.57 -36.75
CA ALA A 445 -3.01 30.10 -37.50
C ALA A 445 -3.44 29.36 -38.77
N GLU A 446 -2.94 29.83 -39.91
CA GLU A 446 -2.98 29.08 -41.16
C GLU A 446 -2.03 27.87 -41.09
N ASP A 447 -2.39 26.77 -41.76
CA ASP A 447 -1.59 25.55 -41.92
C ASP A 447 -1.18 24.81 -40.63
N ASP A 448 -1.96 24.94 -39.53
CA ASP A 448 -1.68 24.28 -38.25
C ASP A 448 -0.26 24.53 -37.70
N VAL A 449 0.29 25.71 -37.98
CA VAL A 449 1.67 26.04 -37.61
C VAL A 449 1.79 26.26 -36.11
N ARG A 450 2.74 25.54 -35.50
CA ARG A 450 3.04 25.66 -34.06
C ARG A 450 3.80 26.95 -33.75
N HIS A 451 3.40 27.59 -32.66
CA HIS A 451 4.07 28.74 -32.06
C HIS A 451 4.63 28.36 -30.69
N LEU A 452 5.80 28.90 -30.36
CA LEU A 452 6.26 28.97 -28.98
C LEU A 452 5.86 30.35 -28.45
N ALA A 453 4.94 30.34 -27.49
CA ALA A 453 4.41 31.53 -26.86
C ALA A 453 4.91 31.69 -25.43
N VAL A 454 4.86 32.94 -24.95
CA VAL A 454 5.27 33.33 -23.60
C VAL A 454 4.21 34.22 -22.99
N VAL A 455 3.88 33.99 -21.73
CA VAL A 455 3.05 34.87 -20.90
C VAL A 455 3.79 35.18 -19.60
N ASP A 456 3.82 36.45 -19.21
CA ASP A 456 4.31 36.88 -17.90
C ASP A 456 3.13 36.99 -16.95
N VAL A 457 2.96 35.99 -16.08
CA VAL A 457 1.79 35.88 -15.19
C VAL A 457 1.83 36.90 -14.03
N SER A 458 2.88 37.71 -13.96
CA SER A 458 2.99 38.80 -12.97
C SER A 458 2.47 40.16 -13.47
N LYS A 459 2.11 40.27 -14.76
CA LYS A 459 1.67 41.54 -15.37
C LYS A 459 0.16 41.61 -15.51
N GLU A 460 -0.37 42.82 -15.35
CA GLU A 460 -1.76 43.15 -15.67
C GLU A 460 -1.80 44.35 -16.63
N PRO A 461 -2.54 44.27 -17.77
CA PRO A 461 -3.24 43.08 -18.28
C PRO A 461 -2.27 41.98 -18.73
N LEU A 462 -2.71 40.72 -18.64
CA LEU A 462 -1.97 39.59 -19.20
C LEU A 462 -1.92 39.70 -20.73
N SER A 463 -0.79 39.31 -21.32
CA SER A 463 -0.59 39.30 -22.76
C SER A 463 0.21 38.06 -23.17
N ILE A 464 -0.29 37.34 -24.17
CA ILE A 464 0.40 36.20 -24.78
C ILE A 464 1.24 36.72 -25.93
N GLU A 465 2.55 36.68 -25.76
CA GLU A 465 3.51 36.97 -26.82
C GLU A 465 3.80 35.70 -27.62
N ARG A 466 3.89 35.79 -28.95
CA ARG A 466 4.19 34.66 -29.85
C ARG A 466 5.51 34.86 -30.59
N PRO A 467 6.62 34.95 -29.87
CA PRO A 467 7.87 35.44 -30.44
C PRO A 467 8.54 34.46 -31.40
N PHE A 468 8.12 33.18 -31.42
CA PHE A 468 8.65 32.19 -32.35
C PHE A 468 7.52 31.42 -33.06
N ARG A 469 7.66 31.29 -34.38
CA ARG A 469 6.78 30.53 -35.28
C ARG A 469 7.59 29.42 -35.95
N ALA A 470 7.11 28.18 -35.87
CA ALA A 470 7.72 27.04 -36.56
C ALA A 470 7.52 27.11 -38.08
N LYS A 471 8.21 26.25 -38.83
CA LYS A 471 7.91 26.10 -40.27
C LYS A 471 6.57 25.35 -40.45
N PRO A 472 5.82 25.57 -41.55
CA PRO A 472 4.68 24.73 -41.88
C PRO A 472 5.05 23.24 -41.91
N GLY A 473 4.22 22.39 -41.30
CA GLY A 473 4.46 20.94 -41.17
C GLY A 473 5.54 20.52 -40.17
N GLU A 474 6.25 21.46 -39.54
CA GLU A 474 7.28 21.17 -38.56
C GLU A 474 6.68 20.95 -37.17
N GLY A 475 6.99 19.80 -36.56
CA GLY A 475 6.65 19.52 -35.17
C GLY A 475 7.51 20.37 -34.23
N LEU A 476 6.91 20.87 -33.15
CA LEU A 476 7.64 21.56 -32.07
C LEU A 476 7.04 21.10 -30.75
N ARG A 477 7.85 20.47 -29.90
CA ARG A 477 7.36 19.80 -28.69
C ARG A 477 8.34 19.84 -27.52
N ASN A 478 7.86 19.49 -26.34
CA ASN A 478 8.62 19.29 -25.10
C ASN A 478 9.59 20.47 -24.80
N PRO A 479 9.08 21.72 -24.71
CA PRO A 479 9.93 22.86 -24.41
C PRO A 479 10.52 22.75 -22.99
N ALA A 480 11.79 23.14 -22.83
CA ALA A 480 12.43 23.31 -21.53
C ALA A 480 13.38 24.51 -21.55
N ALA A 481 13.54 25.19 -20.42
CA ALA A 481 14.44 26.34 -20.30
C ALA A 481 15.76 25.94 -19.64
N SER A 482 16.83 26.61 -20.05
CA SER A 482 18.12 26.64 -19.33
C SER A 482 17.96 27.30 -17.97
N ARG A 483 18.91 27.04 -17.05
CA ARG A 483 18.85 27.51 -15.65
C ARG A 483 18.69 29.02 -15.55
N ASP A 484 19.39 29.76 -16.38
CA ASP A 484 19.40 31.23 -16.45
C ASP A 484 18.26 31.82 -17.29
N GLY A 485 17.42 31.00 -17.91
CA GLY A 485 16.30 31.44 -18.74
C GLY A 485 16.71 32.07 -20.09
N THR A 486 17.99 31.96 -20.49
CA THR A 486 18.49 32.60 -21.73
C THR A 486 18.33 31.73 -22.97
N LYS A 487 18.23 30.42 -22.78
CA LYS A 487 18.03 29.42 -23.85
C LYS A 487 16.82 28.55 -23.57
N ILE A 488 16.14 28.18 -24.65
CA ILE A 488 15.02 27.26 -24.69
C ILE A 488 15.43 26.07 -25.57
N VAL A 489 15.09 24.86 -25.15
CA VAL A 489 15.24 23.66 -25.96
C VAL A 489 13.86 23.12 -26.32
N CYS A 490 13.68 22.69 -27.57
CA CYS A 490 12.50 21.98 -28.03
C CYS A 490 12.91 20.78 -28.85
N VAL A 491 12.06 19.75 -28.88
CA VAL A 491 12.11 18.70 -29.90
C VAL A 491 11.48 19.25 -31.18
N VAL A 492 12.14 18.99 -32.31
CA VAL A 492 11.63 19.29 -33.63
C VAL A 492 11.41 17.99 -34.38
N ASP A 493 10.24 17.84 -34.99
CA ASP A 493 9.92 16.75 -35.92
C ASP A 493 9.74 17.32 -37.34
N GLY A 494 9.82 16.48 -38.37
CA GLY A 494 9.66 16.89 -39.78
C GLY A 494 10.90 16.57 -40.61
N ASP A 495 11.26 17.47 -41.53
CA ASP A 495 12.36 17.27 -42.49
C ASP A 495 13.74 17.22 -41.83
N GLU A 496 13.94 17.99 -40.76
CA GLU A 496 15.18 18.03 -39.96
C GLU A 496 14.86 17.67 -38.50
N PRO A 497 14.55 16.39 -38.20
CA PRO A 497 14.18 15.99 -36.85
C PRO A 497 15.37 16.06 -35.90
N GLY A 498 15.14 16.52 -34.68
CA GLY A 498 16.19 16.62 -33.68
C GLY A 498 15.87 17.59 -32.56
N ILE A 499 16.90 18.31 -32.11
CA ILE A 499 16.82 19.22 -30.97
C ILE A 499 17.05 20.65 -31.44
N ALA A 500 16.07 21.51 -31.24
CA ALA A 500 16.22 22.94 -31.43
C ALA A 500 16.66 23.63 -30.15
N VAL A 501 17.68 24.48 -30.25
CA VAL A 501 18.04 25.45 -29.21
C VAL A 501 17.69 26.84 -29.71
N ILE A 502 16.83 27.53 -28.96
CA ILE A 502 16.31 28.86 -29.26
C ILE A 502 16.86 29.83 -28.21
N ASP A 503 17.41 30.95 -28.66
CA ASP A 503 17.79 32.06 -27.78
C ASP A 503 16.53 32.81 -27.33
N ALA A 504 16.34 32.97 -26.01
CA ALA A 504 15.11 33.51 -25.44
C ALA A 504 14.97 35.04 -25.55
N THR A 505 15.99 35.72 -26.08
CA THR A 505 15.96 37.18 -26.30
C THR A 505 15.79 37.51 -27.78
N THR A 506 16.58 36.86 -28.63
CA THR A 506 16.62 37.10 -30.08
C THR A 506 15.71 36.18 -30.87
N TRP A 507 15.18 35.13 -30.24
CA TRP A 507 14.33 34.10 -30.84
C TRP A 507 14.96 33.39 -32.04
N ARG A 508 16.29 33.47 -32.15
CA ARG A 508 17.07 32.74 -33.15
C ARG A 508 17.21 31.30 -32.73
N ARG A 509 16.95 30.39 -33.67
CA ARG A 509 17.03 28.94 -33.48
C ARG A 509 18.26 28.36 -34.16
N LYS A 510 18.87 27.37 -33.53
CA LYS A 510 19.79 26.41 -34.15
C LYS A 510 19.23 25.00 -33.94
N VAL A 511 19.16 24.20 -35.00
CA VAL A 511 18.73 22.80 -34.94
C VAL A 511 19.97 21.91 -34.94
N TYR A 512 19.95 20.91 -34.08
CA TYR A 512 20.92 19.82 -34.01
C TYR A 512 20.20 18.55 -34.46
N PRO A 513 20.48 18.03 -35.66
CA PRO A 513 19.91 16.78 -36.13
C PRO A 513 20.26 15.64 -35.16
N VAL A 514 19.28 14.80 -34.84
CA VAL A 514 19.47 13.64 -33.97
C VAL A 514 18.86 12.41 -34.61
N ASP A 515 19.72 11.46 -34.98
CA ASP A 515 19.29 10.17 -35.48
C ASP A 515 18.62 9.34 -34.37
N GLY A 516 17.55 8.61 -34.71
CA GLY A 516 16.83 7.76 -33.76
C GLY A 516 15.75 8.46 -32.92
N GLY A 517 15.52 9.76 -33.15
CA GLY A 517 14.50 10.54 -32.47
C GLY A 517 14.93 11.08 -31.10
N ALA A 518 14.24 12.11 -30.64
CA ALA A 518 14.48 12.78 -29.37
C ALA A 518 13.16 13.07 -28.64
N SER A 519 13.12 12.85 -27.33
CA SER A 519 12.03 13.29 -26.44
C SER A 519 12.57 13.80 -25.11
N TRP A 520 11.74 14.60 -24.42
CA TRP A 520 12.01 15.12 -23.07
C TRP A 520 13.43 15.71 -22.86
N PRO A 521 13.83 16.72 -23.66
CA PRO A 521 15.14 17.32 -23.53
C PRO A 521 15.27 18.14 -22.23
N ALA A 522 16.44 18.07 -21.60
CA ALA A 522 16.79 18.84 -20.42
C ALA A 522 18.21 19.41 -20.53
N PHE A 523 18.37 20.70 -20.24
CA PHE A 523 19.69 21.34 -20.21
C PHE A 523 20.54 20.88 -19.03
N SER A 524 21.85 20.83 -19.22
CA SER A 524 22.80 20.88 -18.11
C SER A 524 22.74 22.24 -17.40
N PRO A 525 23.17 22.34 -16.13
CA PRO A 525 23.09 23.58 -15.37
C PRO A 525 23.83 24.76 -16.01
N ASP A 526 24.92 24.47 -16.72
CA ASP A 526 25.74 25.43 -17.49
C ASP A 526 25.20 25.71 -18.91
N ALA A 527 24.08 25.09 -19.28
CA ALA A 527 23.46 25.15 -20.60
C ALA A 527 24.40 24.78 -21.77
N ALA A 528 25.47 24.01 -21.54
CA ALA A 528 26.41 23.56 -22.56
C ALA A 528 26.03 22.22 -23.19
N ARG A 529 25.17 21.43 -22.52
CA ARG A 529 24.72 20.10 -22.94
C ARG A 529 23.21 19.98 -22.80
N VAL A 530 22.63 19.04 -23.55
CA VAL A 530 21.22 18.65 -23.46
C VAL A 530 21.16 17.13 -23.30
N ALA A 531 20.57 16.64 -22.21
CA ALA A 531 20.20 15.24 -22.06
C ALA A 531 18.81 15.02 -22.62
N PHE A 532 18.56 13.87 -23.25
CA PHE A 532 17.29 13.56 -23.88
C PHE A 532 17.09 12.06 -23.99
N GLU A 533 15.84 11.65 -24.16
CA GLU A 533 15.48 10.27 -24.48
C GLU A 533 15.63 10.03 -25.98
N THR A 534 16.23 8.90 -26.36
CA THR A 534 16.37 8.44 -27.75
C THR A 534 15.87 7.01 -27.89
N ARG A 535 15.50 6.57 -29.10
CA ARG A 535 14.96 5.21 -29.30
C ARG A 535 16.01 4.15 -28.94
N GLY A 536 15.68 3.31 -27.95
CA GLY A 536 16.51 2.24 -27.40
C GLY A 536 15.95 0.84 -27.63
N ALA A 537 16.69 -0.18 -27.21
CA ALA A 537 16.26 -1.57 -27.30
C ALA A 537 15.09 -1.89 -26.33
N GLY A 538 15.15 -1.36 -25.11
CA GLY A 538 14.07 -1.41 -24.13
C GLY A 538 12.94 -0.38 -24.35
N GLY A 539 12.97 0.33 -25.47
CA GLY A 539 12.03 1.39 -25.83
C GLY A 539 12.71 2.75 -25.92
N THR A 540 13.37 3.18 -24.84
CA THR A 540 14.10 4.46 -24.77
C THR A 540 15.40 4.31 -24.00
N ASP A 541 16.45 4.96 -24.52
CA ASP A 541 17.75 5.13 -23.87
C ASP A 541 18.00 6.62 -23.60
N ILE A 542 19.00 6.93 -22.78
CA ILE A 542 19.44 8.31 -22.50
C ILE A 542 20.65 8.67 -23.35
N ALA A 543 20.60 9.82 -24.00
CA ALA A 543 21.71 10.41 -24.74
C ALA A 543 21.96 11.87 -24.31
N VAL A 544 23.17 12.36 -24.58
CA VAL A 544 23.58 13.75 -24.32
C VAL A 544 24.14 14.37 -25.58
N LEU A 545 23.60 15.53 -25.95
CA LEU A 545 24.07 16.41 -27.01
C LEU A 545 25.00 17.47 -26.43
N ALA A 546 26.21 17.60 -26.97
CA ALA A 546 27.11 18.71 -26.70
C ALA A 546 26.84 19.88 -27.66
N LEU A 547 26.44 21.05 -27.15
CA LEU A 547 26.00 22.16 -28.01
C LEU A 547 27.14 22.84 -28.78
N ALA A 548 28.37 22.77 -28.26
CA ALA A 548 29.53 23.35 -28.91
C ALA A 548 29.91 22.62 -30.21
N THR A 549 29.87 21.28 -30.19
CA THR A 549 30.29 20.43 -31.31
C THR A 549 29.11 19.88 -32.12
N GLY A 550 27.92 19.81 -31.53
CA GLY A 550 26.78 19.06 -32.07
C GLY A 550 26.88 17.55 -31.89
N GLU A 551 27.89 17.06 -31.16
CA GLU A 551 28.10 15.63 -30.95
C GLU A 551 27.05 15.05 -30.00
N VAL A 552 26.43 13.93 -30.41
CA VAL A 552 25.52 13.14 -29.59
C VAL A 552 26.26 11.93 -29.03
N LYS A 553 26.30 11.81 -27.70
CA LYS A 553 26.83 10.66 -26.99
C LYS A 553 25.71 9.92 -26.27
N ARG A 554 25.50 8.67 -26.63
CA ARG A 554 24.60 7.76 -25.93
C ARG A 554 25.19 7.34 -24.57
N LEU A 555 24.41 7.42 -23.50
CA LEU A 555 24.84 7.09 -22.14
C LEU A 555 24.39 5.68 -21.72
N THR A 556 23.19 5.26 -22.11
CA THR A 556 22.61 3.95 -21.75
C THR A 556 22.28 3.14 -23.01
N VAL A 557 22.17 1.81 -22.86
CA VAL A 557 21.72 0.87 -23.91
C VAL A 557 21.07 -0.36 -23.26
N GLY A 558 20.09 -0.12 -22.38
CA GLY A 558 19.49 -1.14 -21.53
C GLY A 558 18.30 -1.88 -22.16
N SER A 559 17.82 -2.92 -21.47
CA SER A 559 16.54 -3.56 -21.77
C SER A 559 15.35 -2.85 -21.12
N GLY A 560 15.63 -1.87 -20.25
CA GLY A 560 14.63 -1.04 -19.59
C GLY A 560 14.16 0.11 -20.47
N GLN A 561 13.03 0.68 -20.12
CA GLN A 561 12.61 1.96 -20.66
C GLN A 561 13.23 3.07 -19.80
N GLU A 562 14.32 3.68 -20.29
CA GLU A 562 15.01 4.77 -19.59
C GLU A 562 14.41 6.13 -19.96
N ARG A 563 13.99 6.93 -18.96
CA ARG A 563 13.18 8.13 -19.18
C ARG A 563 13.48 9.27 -18.22
N ALA A 564 12.93 10.45 -18.55
CA ALA A 564 12.97 11.67 -17.76
C ALA A 564 14.39 12.05 -17.29
N PRO A 565 15.35 12.23 -18.20
CA PRO A 565 16.72 12.54 -17.82
C PRO A 565 16.84 13.95 -17.22
N TRP A 566 17.54 14.06 -16.09
CA TRP A 566 17.96 15.32 -15.51
C TRP A 566 19.43 15.34 -15.16
N PHE A 567 20.05 16.50 -15.29
CA PHE A 567 21.38 16.70 -14.75
C PHE A 567 21.32 16.90 -13.23
N SER A 568 22.35 16.41 -12.55
CA SER A 568 22.64 16.85 -11.18
C SER A 568 22.93 18.35 -11.14
N ALA A 569 22.71 18.99 -9.99
CA ALA A 569 22.93 20.44 -9.83
C ALA A 569 24.38 20.87 -10.17
N ASP A 570 25.36 19.99 -9.95
CA ASP A 570 26.77 20.20 -10.31
C ASP A 570 27.10 19.88 -11.79
N GLY A 571 26.13 19.38 -12.56
CA GLY A 571 26.27 18.99 -13.96
C GLY A 571 27.12 17.73 -14.20
N LYS A 572 27.62 17.06 -13.17
CA LYS A 572 28.55 15.93 -13.35
C LYS A 572 27.86 14.61 -13.66
N ARG A 573 26.58 14.47 -13.34
CA ARG A 573 25.81 13.23 -13.49
C ARG A 573 24.50 13.50 -14.22
N VAL A 574 23.96 12.44 -14.84
CA VAL A 574 22.58 12.40 -15.34
C VAL A 574 21.84 11.37 -14.50
N VAL A 575 20.71 11.76 -13.93
CA VAL A 575 19.77 10.92 -13.20
C VAL A 575 18.56 10.69 -14.11
N PHE A 576 18.03 9.47 -14.12
CA PHE A 576 16.91 9.08 -14.97
C PHE A 576 16.12 7.96 -14.30
N GLU A 577 14.88 7.80 -14.72
CA GLU A 577 14.05 6.65 -14.36
C GLU A 577 14.38 5.47 -15.26
N VAL A 578 14.37 4.25 -14.70
CA VAL A 578 14.40 3.02 -15.49
C VAL A 578 13.18 2.20 -15.16
N ARG A 579 12.32 1.99 -16.16
CA ARG A 579 11.14 1.12 -15.99
C ARG A 579 11.37 -0.21 -16.67
N TYR A 580 11.31 -1.26 -15.88
CA TYR A 580 11.32 -2.62 -16.39
C TYR A 580 9.91 -3.20 -16.39
N ARG A 581 9.67 -4.16 -17.29
CA ARG A 581 8.45 -4.95 -17.24
C ARG A 581 8.41 -5.71 -15.91
N ASP A 582 7.28 -5.61 -15.21
CA ASP A 582 7.07 -6.40 -14.01
C ASP A 582 6.99 -7.90 -14.38
N PRO A 583 7.80 -8.77 -13.74
CA PRO A 583 7.87 -10.19 -14.10
C PRO A 583 6.67 -11.01 -13.61
N VAL A 584 5.83 -10.46 -12.73
CA VAL A 584 4.63 -11.10 -12.16
C VAL A 584 3.33 -10.50 -12.71
N PHE A 585 3.27 -9.18 -12.82
CA PHE A 585 2.11 -8.41 -13.25
C PHE A 585 2.43 -7.57 -14.48
N PRO A 586 2.62 -8.20 -15.66
CA PRO A 586 2.87 -7.45 -16.88
C PRO A 586 1.68 -6.52 -17.17
N GLN A 587 1.96 -5.26 -17.49
CA GLN A 587 0.92 -4.34 -17.97
C GLN A 587 0.35 -4.89 -19.29
N LYS A 588 -0.99 -4.91 -19.41
CA LYS A 588 -1.71 -5.32 -20.62
C LYS A 588 -1.74 -4.21 -21.65
#